data_AF-R3WMQ7-F1
#
_entry.id   AF-R3WMQ7-F1
#
_cell.length_a   1.000
_cell.length_b   1.000
_cell.length_c   1.000
_cell.angle_alpha   90.00
_cell.angle_beta   90.00
_cell.angle_gamma   90.00
#
_symmetry.space_group_name_H-M   'P 1'
#
loop_
_entity.id
_entity.type
_entity.pdbx_description
1 polymer ?
#
loop_
_entity_poly.entity_id
_entity_poly.type
_entity_poly.pdbx_seq_one_letter_code
_entity_poly.pdbx_strand_id
1 'polypeptide(L)'
;MSGGKNKMSENFPFNRFDFSVLIQKIKKNTHLLNIITDDETGIEFSNIQTVLTEELVDFLEHFTVVDNLAQRYSEQQYKKHPSLGVKSFQIEPLWVEISPKSVRIGYAGIHVNTDFTLTFSKINGQWALVD
;
A
#
# COMPACT_ATOMS: atom_id res chain seq x y z
N MET A 1 -25.28 26.73 -6.21
CA MET A 1 -25.21 25.27 -6.40
C MET A 1 -23.92 24.78 -5.77
N SER A 2 -24.07 23.87 -4.80
CA SER A 2 -22.99 23.26 -4.01
C SER A 2 -21.89 22.72 -4.92
N GLY A 3 -20.64 23.09 -4.62
CA GLY A 3 -19.45 22.58 -5.28
C GLY A 3 -19.38 21.06 -5.11
N GLY A 4 -19.50 20.34 -6.21
CA GLY A 4 -19.21 18.92 -6.25
C GLY A 4 -17.72 18.73 -5.92
N LYS A 5 -17.40 18.43 -4.66
CA LYS A 5 -16.15 17.75 -4.35
C LYS A 5 -16.12 16.50 -5.24
N ASN A 6 -15.01 16.32 -5.97
CA ASN A 6 -14.87 15.26 -6.95
C ASN A 6 -15.09 13.89 -6.28
N LYS A 7 -16.26 13.28 -6.50
CA LYS A 7 -16.62 11.96 -5.95
C LYS A 7 -15.59 10.86 -6.31
N MET A 8 -14.77 11.09 -7.35
CA MET A 8 -13.66 10.20 -7.71
C MET A 8 -12.48 10.25 -6.73
N SER A 9 -12.14 11.41 -6.15
CA SER A 9 -11.02 11.49 -5.20
C SER A 9 -11.31 10.81 -3.87
N GLU A 10 -12.59 10.63 -3.53
CA GLU A 10 -13.03 9.90 -2.33
C GLU A 10 -12.92 8.37 -2.49
N ASN A 11 -12.95 7.88 -3.74
CA ASN A 11 -12.80 6.45 -4.05
C ASN A 11 -11.32 6.05 -4.20
N PHE A 12 -10.47 6.97 -4.66
CA PHE A 12 -9.03 6.70 -4.86
C PHE A 12 -8.17 7.72 -4.10
N PRO A 13 -8.25 7.71 -2.76
CA PRO A 13 -7.49 8.63 -1.90
C PRO A 13 -5.97 8.41 -2.02
N PHE A 14 -5.21 9.51 -2.08
CA PHE A 14 -3.73 9.47 -2.07
C PHE A 14 -3.17 9.96 -0.74
N ASN A 15 -1.93 9.57 -0.46
CA ASN A 15 -1.17 9.98 0.74
C ASN A 15 -1.87 9.62 2.04
N ARG A 16 -2.30 8.36 2.14
CA ARG A 16 -3.12 7.87 3.25
C ARG A 16 -2.34 7.42 4.48
N PHE A 17 -1.08 7.08 4.30
CA PHE A 17 -0.32 6.37 5.33
C PHE A 17 0.90 7.17 5.76
N ASP A 18 1.10 7.19 7.08
CA ASP A 18 2.30 7.69 7.75
C ASP A 18 2.80 6.62 8.71
N PHE A 19 3.94 6.01 8.40
CA PHE A 19 4.56 4.97 9.24
C PHE A 19 5.61 5.53 10.18
N SER A 20 5.66 6.84 10.43
CA SER A 20 6.69 7.47 11.27
C SER A 20 6.81 6.83 12.65
N VAL A 21 5.68 6.45 13.28
CA VAL A 21 5.67 5.79 14.59
C VAL A 21 6.28 4.39 14.51
N LEU A 22 5.90 3.59 13.52
CA LEU A 22 6.48 2.27 13.28
C LEU A 22 7.97 2.35 12.99
N ILE A 23 8.39 3.30 12.15
CA ILE A 23 9.80 3.55 11.82
C ILE A 23 10.61 3.87 13.08
N GLN A 24 10.07 4.69 13.99
CA GLN A 24 10.72 4.99 15.27
C GLN A 24 10.88 3.75 16.14
N LYS A 25 9.86 2.87 16.18
CA LYS A 25 9.94 1.60 16.91
C LYS A 25 11.03 0.70 16.31
N ILE A 26 11.04 0.53 14.99
CA ILE A 26 12.04 -0.26 14.25
C ILE A 26 13.45 0.24 14.55
N LYS A 27 13.71 1.55 14.44
CA LYS A 27 15.03 2.16 14.66
C LYS A 27 15.55 1.99 16.10
N LYS A 28 14.68 1.80 17.09
CA LYS A 28 15.05 1.58 18.50
C LYS A 28 15.30 0.11 18.85
N ASN A 29 14.77 -0.82 18.05
CA ASN A 29 14.84 -2.25 18.34
C ASN A 29 16.09 -2.87 17.69
N THR A 30 16.95 -3.50 18.48
CA THR A 30 18.15 -4.19 17.99
C THR A 30 17.84 -5.55 17.34
N HIS A 31 16.68 -6.13 17.63
CA HIS A 31 16.23 -7.40 17.08
C HIS A 31 14.80 -7.24 16.54
N LEU A 32 14.67 -7.25 15.22
CA LEU A 32 13.38 -7.23 14.56
C LEU A 32 12.84 -8.65 14.42
N LEU A 33 11.56 -8.81 14.71
CA LEU A 33 10.81 -10.03 14.40
C LEU A 33 10.67 -10.17 12.88
N ASN A 34 10.49 -11.39 12.40
CA ASN A 34 10.23 -11.62 10.97
C ASN A 34 8.88 -11.04 10.53
N ILE A 35 7.97 -10.83 11.47
CA ILE A 35 6.65 -10.24 11.27
C ILE A 35 6.45 -9.10 12.28
N ILE A 36 5.98 -7.95 11.82
CA ILE A 36 5.48 -6.85 12.65
C ILE A 36 4.18 -6.34 12.07
N THR A 37 3.25 -6.01 12.95
CA THR A 37 1.99 -5.36 12.59
C THR A 37 2.07 -3.90 13.01
N ASP A 38 1.66 -3.00 12.13
CA ASP A 38 1.49 -1.61 12.50
C ASP A 38 0.21 -1.45 13.33
N ASP A 39 0.33 -0.91 14.54
CA ASP A 39 -0.80 -0.81 15.48
C ASP A 39 -1.88 0.19 15.02
N GLU A 40 -1.52 1.18 14.19
CA GLU A 40 -2.45 2.22 13.74
C GLU A 40 -3.28 1.76 12.54
N THR A 41 -2.65 1.08 11.60
CA THR A 41 -3.28 0.65 10.34
C THR A 41 -3.72 -0.81 10.37
N GLY A 42 -3.16 -1.63 11.25
CA GLY A 42 -3.37 -3.08 11.29
C GLY A 42 -2.64 -3.84 10.18
N ILE A 43 -1.82 -3.17 9.36
CA ILE A 43 -1.10 -3.80 8.25
C ILE A 43 0.02 -4.68 8.80
N GLU A 44 0.05 -5.93 8.35
CA GLU A 44 1.14 -6.87 8.68
C GLU A 44 2.28 -6.75 7.67
N PHE A 45 3.51 -6.61 8.16
CA PHE A 45 4.73 -6.66 7.36
C PHE A 45 5.49 -7.94 7.71
N SER A 46 5.74 -8.78 6.71
CA SER A 46 6.39 -10.08 6.85
C SER A 46 7.70 -10.17 6.04
N ASN A 47 8.50 -11.20 6.33
CA ASN A 47 9.83 -11.44 5.74
C ASN A 47 10.86 -10.34 6.00
N ILE A 48 10.71 -9.62 7.11
CA ILE A 48 11.58 -8.49 7.45
C ILE A 48 13.02 -8.89 7.68
N GLN A 49 13.27 -10.10 8.18
CA GLN A 49 14.63 -10.58 8.42
C GLN A 49 15.41 -10.87 7.12
N THR A 50 14.75 -10.80 5.96
CA THR A 50 15.39 -10.99 4.65
C THR A 50 16.00 -9.71 4.07
N VAL A 51 15.74 -8.55 4.69
CA VAL A 51 16.23 -7.23 4.24
C VAL A 51 16.97 -6.52 5.36
N LEU A 52 17.77 -5.51 4.98
CA LEU A 52 18.42 -4.64 5.96
C LEU A 52 17.40 -3.70 6.62
N THR A 53 17.66 -3.30 7.86
CA THR A 53 16.76 -2.38 8.59
C THR A 53 16.58 -1.06 7.85
N GLU A 54 17.64 -0.54 7.24
CA GLU A 54 17.60 0.68 6.41
C GLU A 54 16.74 0.52 5.16
N GLU A 55 16.69 -0.67 4.55
CA GLU A 55 15.86 -0.95 3.37
C GLU A 55 14.38 -1.03 3.76
N LEU A 56 14.08 -1.65 4.91
CA LEU A 56 12.73 -1.64 5.49
C LEU A 56 12.26 -0.21 5.79
N VAL A 57 13.13 0.59 6.43
CA VAL A 57 12.84 1.99 6.75
C VAL A 57 12.60 2.81 5.47
N ASP A 58 13.48 2.70 4.47
CA ASP A 58 13.32 3.37 3.17
C ASP A 58 11.98 2.99 2.53
N PHE A 59 11.59 1.72 2.56
CA PHE A 59 10.30 1.30 2.05
C PHE A 59 9.13 1.93 2.81
N LEU A 60 9.15 1.92 4.15
CA LEU A 60 8.08 2.51 4.97
C LEU A 60 7.96 4.03 4.75
N GLU A 61 9.08 4.74 4.61
CA GLU A 61 9.11 6.17 4.28
C GLU A 61 8.49 6.45 2.89
N HIS A 62 8.58 5.49 1.97
CA HIS A 62 8.03 5.58 0.62
C HIS A 62 6.72 4.81 0.40
N PHE A 63 6.12 4.24 1.44
CA PHE A 63 4.93 3.40 1.30
C PHE A 63 3.79 4.16 0.61
N THR A 64 3.60 5.43 0.94
CA THR A 64 2.60 6.29 0.31
C THR A 64 2.79 6.39 -1.22
N VAL A 65 4.02 6.35 -1.72
CA VAL A 65 4.26 6.34 -3.19
C VAL A 65 3.72 5.05 -3.80
N VAL A 66 3.96 3.92 -3.15
CA VAL A 66 3.49 2.59 -3.57
C VAL A 66 1.96 2.50 -3.49
N ASP A 67 1.35 2.95 -2.39
CA ASP A 67 -0.11 3.00 -2.25
C ASP A 67 -0.75 3.88 -3.34
N ASN A 68 -0.17 5.06 -3.62
CA ASN A 68 -0.67 5.92 -4.69
C ASN A 68 -0.62 5.24 -6.08
N LEU A 69 0.37 4.38 -6.33
CA LEU A 69 0.41 3.56 -7.57
C LEU A 69 -0.72 2.54 -7.59
N ALA A 70 -0.98 1.86 -6.47
CA ALA A 70 -2.10 0.91 -6.34
C ALA A 70 -3.45 1.60 -6.58
N GLN A 71 -3.66 2.78 -5.98
CA GLN A 71 -4.89 3.57 -6.15
C GLN A 71 -5.10 3.99 -7.61
N ARG A 72 -4.04 4.41 -8.32
CA ARG A 72 -4.12 4.71 -9.76
C ARG A 72 -4.41 3.47 -10.59
N TYR A 73 -3.76 2.35 -10.29
CA TYR A 73 -4.04 1.09 -10.98
C TYR A 73 -5.52 0.71 -10.81
N SER A 74 -6.02 0.74 -9.59
CA SER A 74 -7.42 0.49 -9.28
C SER A 74 -8.39 1.45 -9.96
N GLU A 75 -8.07 2.74 -10.01
CA GLU A 75 -8.87 3.72 -10.75
C GLU A 75 -8.95 3.36 -12.25
N GLN A 76 -7.83 2.96 -12.85
CA GLN A 76 -7.79 2.53 -14.24
C GLN A 76 -8.61 1.25 -14.47
N GLN A 77 -8.52 0.27 -13.57
CA GLN A 77 -9.34 -0.95 -13.66
C GLN A 77 -10.83 -0.62 -13.52
N TYR A 78 -11.22 0.20 -12.54
CA TYR A 78 -12.59 0.64 -12.37
C TYR A 78 -13.15 1.30 -13.63
N LYS A 79 -12.39 2.21 -14.25
CA LYS A 79 -12.79 2.91 -15.49
C LYS A 79 -13.00 1.98 -16.69
N LYS A 80 -12.35 0.81 -16.74
CA LYS A 80 -12.55 -0.20 -17.80
C LYS A 80 -13.87 -0.95 -17.68
N HIS A 81 -14.54 -0.88 -16.52
CA HIS A 81 -15.74 -1.66 -16.24
C HIS A 81 -16.93 -0.77 -15.83
N PRO A 82 -17.42 0.11 -16.75
CA PRO A 82 -18.48 1.08 -16.45
C PRO A 82 -19.82 0.44 -16.05
N SER A 83 -19.99 -0.87 -16.28
CA SER A 83 -21.21 -1.63 -16.00
C SER A 83 -21.25 -2.30 -14.63
N LEU A 84 -20.21 -2.20 -13.79
CA LEU A 84 -20.17 -2.94 -12.52
C LEU A 84 -21.19 -2.45 -11.48
N GLY A 85 -21.89 -1.33 -11.69
CA GLY A 85 -22.90 -0.82 -10.74
C GLY A 85 -22.32 -0.46 -9.36
N VAL A 86 -20.99 -0.41 -9.25
CA VAL A 86 -20.25 -0.17 -8.00
C VAL A 86 -20.34 1.30 -7.64
N LYS A 87 -21.03 1.60 -6.52
CA LYS A 87 -21.32 2.96 -6.05
C LYS A 87 -20.12 3.66 -5.41
N SER A 88 -19.20 2.87 -4.85
CA SER A 88 -17.93 3.30 -4.25
C SER A 88 -16.91 2.19 -4.50
N PHE A 89 -15.66 2.55 -4.78
CA PHE A 89 -14.57 1.59 -4.99
C PHE A 89 -13.44 2.04 -4.09
N GLN A 90 -13.01 1.20 -3.16
CA GLN A 90 -11.89 1.47 -2.26
C GLN A 90 -11.14 0.16 -2.03
N ILE A 91 -9.81 0.27 -1.95
CA ILE A 91 -8.91 -0.85 -1.65
C ILE A 91 -8.08 -0.50 -0.42
N GLU A 92 -7.88 -1.48 0.45
CA GLU A 92 -7.02 -1.34 1.63
C GLU A 92 -5.92 -2.38 1.60
N PRO A 93 -4.65 -1.99 1.81
CA PRO A 93 -3.59 -2.95 2.04
C PRO A 93 -3.88 -3.70 3.35
N LEU A 94 -3.70 -5.02 3.34
CA LEU A 94 -3.87 -5.88 4.51
C LEU A 94 -2.54 -6.41 5.02
N TRP A 95 -1.67 -6.81 4.10
CA TRP A 95 -0.37 -7.36 4.41
C TRP A 95 0.64 -6.99 3.33
N VAL A 96 1.90 -6.94 3.73
CA VAL A 96 3.06 -6.64 2.92
C VAL A 96 4.11 -7.72 3.14
N GLU A 97 4.48 -8.39 2.07
CA GLU A 97 5.61 -9.30 2.06
C GLU A 97 6.82 -8.57 1.45
N ILE A 98 7.88 -8.44 2.24
CA ILE A 98 9.09 -7.72 1.84
C ILE A 98 10.14 -8.70 1.32
N SER A 99 10.83 -8.32 0.25
CA SER A 99 12.02 -9.02 -0.25
C SER A 99 13.07 -8.02 -0.73
N PRO A 100 14.33 -8.45 -0.93
CA PRO A 100 15.40 -7.55 -1.38
C PRO A 100 15.16 -6.84 -2.72
N LYS A 101 14.29 -7.37 -3.59
CA LYS A 101 14.08 -6.85 -4.96
C LYS A 101 12.68 -6.29 -5.22
N SER A 102 11.73 -6.68 -4.40
CA SER A 102 10.32 -6.35 -4.59
C SER A 102 9.57 -6.41 -3.28
N VAL A 103 8.45 -5.71 -3.24
CA VAL A 103 7.44 -5.83 -2.20
C VAL A 103 6.15 -6.32 -2.83
N ARG A 104 5.48 -7.25 -2.16
CA ARG A 104 4.21 -7.80 -2.61
C ARG A 104 3.15 -7.41 -1.58
N ILE A 105 2.09 -6.76 -2.01
CA ILE A 105 1.07 -6.19 -1.12
C ILE A 105 -0.29 -6.81 -1.44
N GLY A 106 -0.90 -7.44 -0.45
CA GLY A 106 -2.27 -7.92 -0.52
C GLY A 106 -3.26 -6.79 -0.21
N TYR A 107 -4.27 -6.64 -1.06
CA TYR A 107 -5.32 -5.64 -0.92
C TYR A 107 -6.69 -6.31 -0.78
N ALA A 108 -7.53 -5.77 0.10
CA ALA A 108 -8.96 -6.05 0.15
C ALA A 108 -9.77 -4.89 -0.43
N GLY A 109 -10.70 -5.21 -1.31
CA GLY A 109 -11.64 -4.28 -1.89
C GLY A 109 -12.90 -4.14 -1.04
N ILE A 110 -13.01 -3.06 -0.27
CA ILE A 110 -14.09 -2.83 0.72
C ILE A 110 -15.49 -2.89 0.09
N HIS A 111 -15.65 -2.40 -1.13
CA HIS A 111 -16.96 -2.24 -1.78
C HIS A 111 -17.16 -3.10 -3.03
N VAL A 112 -16.17 -3.93 -3.34
CA VAL A 112 -16.16 -4.82 -4.51
C VAL A 112 -15.96 -6.28 -4.13
N ASN A 113 -15.84 -6.61 -2.84
CA ASN A 113 -15.67 -7.97 -2.30
C ASN A 113 -14.64 -8.77 -3.11
N THR A 114 -13.47 -8.18 -3.30
CA THR A 114 -12.38 -8.77 -4.08
C THR A 114 -11.08 -8.59 -3.33
N ASP A 115 -10.28 -9.65 -3.31
CA ASP A 115 -8.92 -9.59 -2.81
C ASP A 115 -7.98 -9.81 -3.97
N PHE A 116 -6.91 -9.03 -4.02
CA PHE A 116 -5.88 -9.16 -5.04
C PHE A 116 -4.52 -8.79 -4.47
N THR A 117 -3.49 -9.01 -5.26
CA THR A 117 -2.13 -8.69 -4.87
C THR A 117 -1.48 -7.88 -5.97
N LEU A 118 -0.65 -6.91 -5.59
CA LEU A 118 0.20 -6.18 -6.52
C LEU A 118 1.66 -6.34 -6.09
N THR A 119 2.55 -6.42 -7.08
CA THR A 119 4.00 -6.50 -6.85
C THR A 119 4.67 -5.21 -7.31
N PHE A 120 5.52 -4.65 -6.45
CA PHE A 120 6.25 -3.41 -6.74
C PHE A 120 7.75 -3.62 -6.60
N SER A 121 8.51 -2.94 -7.45
CA SER A 121 9.97 -2.96 -7.42
C SER A 121 10.53 -1.55 -7.61
N LYS A 122 11.75 -1.33 -7.10
CA LYS A 122 12.49 -0.10 -7.32
C LYS A 122 13.27 -0.21 -8.64
N ILE A 123 12.83 0.49 -9.67
CA ILE A 123 13.47 0.54 -11.00
C ILE A 123 14.11 1.92 -11.14
N ASN A 124 15.43 1.97 -11.35
CA ASN A 124 16.19 3.22 -11.45
C ASN A 124 15.95 4.17 -10.25
N GLY A 125 15.83 3.61 -9.04
CA GLY A 125 15.60 4.36 -7.81
C GLY A 125 14.15 4.78 -7.56
N GLN A 126 13.21 4.47 -8.46
CA GLN A 126 11.79 4.79 -8.32
C GLN A 126 10.93 3.55 -8.15
N TRP A 127 9.94 3.61 -7.26
CA TRP A 127 8.96 2.53 -7.13
C TRP A 127 8.07 2.46 -8.37
N ALA A 128 7.89 1.24 -8.88
CA ALA A 128 7.04 0.95 -10.01
C ALA A 128 6.21 -0.31 -9.72
N LEU A 129 4.97 -0.34 -10.23
CA LEU A 129 4.15 -1.55 -10.31
C LEU A 129 4.74 -2.44 -11.42
N VAL A 130 4.99 -3.72 -11.11
CA VAL A 130 5.63 -4.69 -12.02
C VAL A 130 4.80 -5.96 -12.22
N ASP A 131 3.54 -5.93 -11.77
CA ASP A 131 2.56 -7.01 -11.92
C ASP A 131 2.16 -7.23 -13.39
#